data_AF-A0A3B8YM76-F1
#
_entry.id   AF-A0A3B8YM76-F1
#
_cell.length_a   1.000
_cell.length_b   1.000
_cell.length_c   1.000
_cell.angle_alpha   90.00
_cell.angle_beta   90.00
_cell.angle_gamma   90.00
#
_symmetry.space_group_name_H-M   'P 1'
#
loop_
_entity.id
_entity.type
_entity.pdbx_description
1 polymer ?
#
loop_
_entity_poly.entity_id
_entity_poly.type
_entity_poly.pdbx_seq_one_letter_code
_entity_poly.pdbx_strand_id
1 'polypeptide(L)' 'CCGWAGDRGFFYPELNRSALASLKHGIGDATEGYSNSRTCEIGLSINSGVTYKSLVYLVDRASERKFLS' A
#
# COMPACT_ATOMS: atom_id res chain seq x y z
N CYS A 1 1.01 -10.60 -2.28
CA CYS A 1 2.13 -10.50 -1.31
C CYS A 1 3.05 -9.38 -1.78
N CYS A 2 3.52 -8.48 -0.89
CA CYS A 2 4.35 -7.33 -1.30
C CYS A 2 5.86 -7.64 -1.40
N GLY A 3 6.31 -8.85 -1.08
CA GLY A 3 7.72 -9.25 -1.24
C GLY A 3 8.70 -8.69 -0.20
N TRP A 4 8.24 -7.98 0.85
CA TRP A 4 9.11 -7.49 1.92
C TRP A 4 9.51 -8.55 2.95
N ALA A 5 8.69 -9.60 3.13
CA ALA A 5 8.94 -10.68 4.09
C ALA A 5 9.42 -10.17 5.46
N GLY A 6 8.66 -9.25 6.06
CA GLY A 6 9.07 -8.52 7.26
C GLY A 6 9.91 -7.30 6.90
N ASP A 7 11.16 -7.28 7.34
CA ASP A 7 12.17 -6.24 7.09
C ASP A 7 13.22 -6.64 6.04
N ARG A 8 13.19 -7.89 5.56
CA ARG A 8 14.12 -8.38 4.52
C ARG A 8 14.09 -7.54 3.24
N GLY A 9 12.96 -6.93 2.92
CA GLY A 9 12.82 -6.02 1.79
C GLY A 9 13.75 -4.80 1.83
N PHE A 10 14.29 -4.45 3.01
CA PHE A 10 15.33 -3.41 3.13
C PHE A 10 16.69 -3.87 2.62
N PHE A 11 17.01 -5.15 2.79
CA PHE A 11 18.31 -5.72 2.43
C PHE A 11 18.31 -6.38 1.04
N TYR A 12 17.13 -6.82 0.58
CA TYR A 12 16.92 -7.53 -0.69
C TYR A 12 15.79 -6.86 -1.50
N PRO A 13 16.00 -5.62 -1.99
CA PRO A 13 14.97 -4.85 -2.67
C PRO A 13 14.47 -5.50 -3.98
N GLU A 14 15.26 -6.39 -4.59
CA GLU A 14 14.89 -7.17 -5.77
C GLU A 14 13.70 -8.10 -5.52
N LEU A 15 13.51 -8.61 -4.29
CA LEU A 15 12.35 -9.44 -3.94
C LEU A 15 11.06 -8.63 -4.01
N ASN A 16 11.10 -7.40 -3.49
CA ASN A 16 9.99 -6.46 -3.53
C ASN A 16 9.65 -6.04 -4.96
N ARG A 17 10.67 -5.69 -5.77
CA ARG A 17 10.49 -5.32 -7.18
C ARG A 17 9.92 -6.47 -8.00
N SER A 18 10.43 -7.69 -7.82
CA SER A 18 9.95 -8.87 -8.53
C SER A 18 8.49 -9.19 -8.18
N ALA A 19 8.17 -9.20 -6.88
CA ALA A 19 6.81 -9.48 -6.41
C ALA A 19 5.77 -8.44 -6.88
N LEU A 20 6.21 -7.21 -7.15
CA LEU A 20 5.34 -6.08 -7.51
C LEU A 20 5.51 -5.62 -8.97
N ALA A 21 6.20 -6.39 -9.83
CA ALA A 21 6.53 -5.97 -11.20
C ALA A 21 5.28 -5.63 -12.05
N SER A 22 4.16 -6.30 -11.81
CA SER A 22 2.89 -6.06 -12.50
C SER A 22 1.95 -5.10 -11.77
N LEU A 23 2.31 -4.64 -10.55
CA LEU A 23 1.41 -3.87 -9.69
C LEU A 23 0.90 -2.61 -10.38
N LYS A 24 1.79 -1.84 -11.01
CA LYS A 24 1.45 -0.58 -11.67
C LYS A 24 0.35 -0.73 -12.73
N HIS A 25 0.32 -1.88 -13.42
CA HIS A 25 -0.73 -2.17 -14.42
C HIS A 25 -2.01 -2.72 -13.77
N GLY A 26 -1.89 -3.38 -12.60
CA GLY A 26 -3.02 -4.03 -11.93
C GLY A 26 -3.90 -3.11 -11.07
N ILE A 27 -3.43 -1.90 -10.75
CA ILE A 27 -4.17 -0.95 -9.89
C ILE A 27 -5.11 0.00 -10.66
N GLY A 28 -5.07 0.01 -11.99
CA GLY A 28 -5.91 0.87 -12.82
C GLY A 28 -5.79 2.36 -12.45
N ASP A 29 -6.93 3.04 -12.33
CA ASP A 29 -7.02 4.48 -12.02
C ASP A 29 -7.03 4.78 -10.51
N ALA A 30 -6.58 3.83 -9.67
CA ALA A 30 -6.53 4.04 -8.24
C ALA A 30 -5.62 5.23 -7.86
N THR A 31 -6.14 6.15 -7.05
CA THR A 31 -5.44 7.36 -6.59
C THR A 31 -4.92 7.25 -5.16
N GLU A 32 -5.38 6.27 -4.39
CA GLU A 32 -4.88 5.95 -3.05
C GLU A 32 -4.93 4.45 -2.77
N GLY A 33 -4.00 3.98 -1.94
CA GLY A 33 -3.90 2.59 -1.50
C GLY A 33 -3.91 2.46 0.02
N TYR A 34 -4.24 1.27 0.52
CA TYR A 34 -4.27 0.97 1.96
C TYR A 34 -3.59 -0.37 2.28
N SER A 35 -2.91 -0.43 3.41
CA SER A 35 -2.33 -1.67 3.95
C SER A 35 -2.35 -1.65 5.48
N ASN A 36 -2.28 -2.81 6.12
CA ASN A 36 -2.21 -2.96 7.58
C ASN A 36 -0.78 -3.19 8.08
N SER A 37 0.20 -3.02 7.20
CA SER A 37 1.60 -3.32 7.45
C SER A 37 2.42 -2.16 6.90
N ARG A 38 3.07 -1.41 7.79
CA ARG A 38 3.95 -0.28 7.43
C ARG A 38 4.99 -0.67 6.40
N THR A 39 5.45 -1.92 6.47
CA THR A 39 6.41 -2.48 5.54
C THR A 39 5.84 -2.63 4.12
N CYS A 40 4.62 -3.16 3.98
CA CYS A 40 3.95 -3.15 2.69
C CYS A 40 3.48 -1.76 2.24
N GLU A 41 3.13 -0.83 3.14
CA GLU A 41 2.78 0.56 2.78
C GLU A 41 3.91 1.22 1.98
N ILE A 42 5.15 1.11 2.47
CA ILE A 42 6.32 1.67 1.81
C ILE A 42 6.59 0.94 0.48
N GLY A 43 6.64 -0.39 0.50
CA GLY A 43 6.95 -1.18 -0.69
C GLY A 43 5.92 -1.00 -1.82
N LEU A 44 4.62 -1.02 -1.50
CA LEU A 44 3.55 -0.80 -2.47
C LEU A 44 3.60 0.63 -3.00
N SER A 45 3.84 1.63 -2.15
CA SER A 45 3.94 3.03 -2.60
C SER A 45 5.05 3.22 -3.63
N ILE A 46 6.24 2.68 -3.33
CA ILE A 46 7.41 2.80 -4.21
C ILE A 46 7.17 2.15 -5.57
N ASN A 47 6.54 0.96 -5.60
CA ASN A 47 6.40 0.18 -6.84
C ASN A 47 5.12 0.49 -7.64
N SER A 48 4.11 1.10 -7.03
CA SER A 48 2.90 1.54 -7.73
C SER A 48 2.97 2.99 -8.22
N GLY A 49 3.70 3.86 -7.50
CA GLY A 49 3.60 5.31 -7.68
C GLY A 49 2.34 5.93 -7.05
N VAL A 50 1.54 5.14 -6.33
CA VAL A 50 0.35 5.58 -5.59
C VAL A 50 0.65 5.55 -4.11
N THR A 51 0.20 6.53 -3.34
CA THR A 51 0.43 6.55 -1.89
C THR A 51 -0.40 5.47 -1.19
N TYR A 52 0.27 4.52 -0.52
CA TYR A 52 -0.35 3.58 0.40
C TYR A 52 -0.28 4.08 1.84
N LYS A 53 -1.42 4.08 2.54
CA LYS A 53 -1.56 4.52 3.94
C LYS A 53 -1.99 3.37 4.84
N SER A 54 -1.86 3.55 6.15
CA SER A 54 -2.45 2.61 7.11
C SER A 54 -3.96 2.48 6.90
N LEU A 55 -4.45 1.24 6.89
CA LEU A 55 -5.87 0.90 6.80
C LEU A 55 -6.70 1.56 7.90
N VAL A 56 -6.09 1.87 9.06
CA VAL A 56 -6.77 2.57 10.16
C VAL A 56 -7.34 3.91 9.71
N TYR A 57 -6.65 4.66 8.85
CA TYR A 57 -7.18 5.92 8.32
C TYR A 57 -8.42 5.74 7.44
N LEU A 58 -8.55 4.59 6.75
CA LEU A 58 -9.75 4.29 5.99
C LEU A 58 -10.92 3.99 6.93
N VAL A 59 -10.68 3.22 7.98
CA VAL A 59 -11.67 2.88 9.00
C VAL A 59 -12.14 4.13 9.75
N ASP A 60 -11.21 5.00 10.13
CA ASP A 60 -11.49 6.28 10.79
C ASP A 60 -12.43 7.14 9.93
N ARG A 61 -12.06 7.42 8.67
CA ARG A 61 -12.92 8.15 7.70
C ARG A 61 -14.29 7.50 7.51
N ALA A 62 -14.38 6.17 7.52
CA ALA A 62 -15.64 5.46 7.36
C ALA A 62 -16.51 5.51 8.63
N SER A 63 -15.90 5.74 9.79
CA SER A 63 -16.56 5.83 11.09
C SER A 63 -16.94 7.26 11.46
N GLU A 64 -16.46 8.25 10.71
CA GLU A 64 -16.88 9.64 10.86
C GLU A 64 -18.40 9.77 10.65
N ARG A 65 -19.07 10.33 11.65
CA ARG A 65 -20.50 10.60 11.59
C ARG A 65 -20.73 11.72 10.58
N LYS A 66 -21.20 11.38 9.39
CA LYS A 66 -21.66 12.38 8.40
C LYS A 66 -22.84 13.12 9.01
N PHE A 67 -22.63 14.35 9.44
CA PHE A 67 -23.74 15.26 9.69
C PHE A 67 -24.40 15.48 8.34
N LEU A 68 -25.58 14.89 8.15
CA LEU A 68 -26.45 15.15 7.01
C LEU A 68 -26.75 16.66 7.01
N SER A 69 -26.27 17.37 5.98
CA SER A 69 -26.73 18.74 5.65
C SER A 69 -27.99 18.66 4.82
#